data_AF-A0A087S207-F1
#
_entry.id   AF-A0A087S207-F1
#
_cell.length_a   1.000
_cell.length_b   1.000
_cell.length_c   1.000
_cell.angle_alpha   90.00
_cell.angle_beta   90.00
_cell.angle_gamma   90.00
#
_symmetry.space_group_name_H-M   'P 1'
#
loop_
_entity.id
_entity.type
_entity.pdbx_description
1 polymer ?
#
loop_
_entity_poly.entity_id
_entity_poly.type
_entity_poly.pdbx_seq_one_letter_code
_entity_poly.pdbx_strand_id
1 'polypeptide(L)'
;MSDPDATKLKWCRECKQEKLGTEFAKNQVGKNNRVVRRPVCKECYAKKKTIDPKLRREYVKDNPAPKIGEKFTCPICQKTKTREHNNEICLDHNHKTGKIRGWICGSCNSSIGKFNEDISVLERAIHWLKGTLHVFF
;
A
#
# COMPACT_ATOMS: atom_id res chain seq x y z
N MET A 1 9.53 23.08 14.19
CA MET A 1 8.32 22.23 14.15
C MET A 1 8.47 21.17 15.23
N SER A 2 7.64 21.19 16.28
CA SER A 2 7.62 20.11 17.27
C SER A 2 6.89 18.90 16.68
N ASP A 3 7.52 17.72 16.77
CA ASP A 3 6.92 16.44 16.41
C ASP A 3 6.55 15.72 17.73
N PRO A 4 5.41 16.06 18.34
CA PRO A 4 5.04 15.53 19.66
C PRO A 4 4.78 14.02 19.64
N ASP A 5 4.64 13.43 18.46
CA ASP A 5 4.49 11.98 18.30
C ASP A 5 5.86 11.28 18.28
N ALA A 6 6.98 12.00 18.14
CA ALA A 6 8.32 11.41 18.14
C ALA A 6 8.68 10.76 19.50
N THR A 7 8.26 11.37 20.60
CA THR A 7 8.57 10.93 21.97
C THR A 7 7.52 10.00 22.57
N LYS A 8 6.39 9.80 21.88
CA LYS A 8 5.31 8.91 22.34
C LYS A 8 5.56 7.48 21.91
N LEU A 9 5.09 6.54 22.72
CA LEU A 9 5.03 5.14 22.36
C LEU A 9 3.92 4.88 21.33
N LYS A 10 4.20 3.99 20.38
CA LYS A 10 3.32 3.63 19.28
C LYS A 10 3.41 2.14 18.99
N TRP A 11 2.25 1.53 18.79
CA TRP A 11 2.12 0.13 18.41
C TRP A 11 2.44 -0.12 16.92
N CYS A 12 3.35 -1.04 16.63
CA CYS A 12 3.63 -1.48 15.26
C CYS A 12 2.64 -2.56 14.80
N ARG A 13 1.99 -2.33 13.65
CA ARG A 13 0.98 -3.27 13.12
C ARG A 13 1.54 -4.60 12.58
N GLU A 14 2.84 -4.70 12.36
CA GLU A 14 3.49 -5.91 11.81
C GLU A 14 4.08 -6.78 12.94
N CYS A 15 5.05 -6.26 13.71
CA CYS A 15 5.69 -7.02 14.79
C CYS A 15 4.93 -7.02 16.11
N LYS A 16 3.82 -6.26 16.22
CA LYS A 16 2.98 -6.21 17.42
C LYS A 16 3.78 -5.83 18.68
N GLN A 17 4.71 -4.90 18.52
CA GLN A 17 5.52 -4.34 19.61
C GLN A 17 5.24 -2.85 19.74
N GLU A 18 5.28 -2.38 20.98
CA GLU A 18 5.28 -0.95 21.30
C GLU A 18 6.69 -0.39 21.17
N LYS A 19 6.84 0.69 20.40
CA LYS A 19 8.12 1.34 20.12
C LYS A 19 7.98 2.86 20.19
N LEU A 20 9.08 3.57 20.42
CA LEU A 20 9.09 5.03 20.35
C LEU A 20 8.69 5.52 18.96
N GLY A 21 8.02 6.66 18.87
CA GLY A 21 7.56 7.24 17.61
C GLY A 21 8.69 7.49 16.61
N THR A 22 9.90 7.78 17.08
CA THR A 22 11.13 7.86 16.25
C THR A 22 11.43 6.60 15.44
N GLU A 23 10.98 5.43 15.90
CA GLU A 23 11.09 4.14 15.20
C GLU A 23 10.13 4.00 14.02
N PHE A 24 9.26 4.99 13.80
CA PHE A 24 8.32 5.03 12.68
C PHE A 24 8.67 6.18 11.75
N ALA A 25 8.93 5.89 10.47
CA ALA A 25 9.27 6.93 9.50
C ALA A 25 8.15 7.96 9.33
N LYS A 26 8.50 9.23 9.08
CA LYS A 26 7.54 10.27 8.71
C LYS A 26 6.87 9.89 7.37
N ASN A 27 5.56 10.10 7.24
CA ASN A 27 4.79 9.70 6.06
C ASN A 27 4.22 10.90 5.33
N GLN A 28 3.48 11.75 6.05
CA GLN A 28 2.78 12.90 5.51
C GLN A 28 2.65 13.97 6.58
N VAL A 29 2.38 15.20 6.16
CA VAL A 29 2.02 16.28 7.07
C VAL A 29 0.49 16.36 7.09
N GLY A 30 -0.09 16.21 8.29
CA GLY A 30 -1.53 16.31 8.53
C GLY A 30 -1.99 17.74 8.78
N LYS A 31 -3.26 17.89 9.18
CA LYS A 31 -3.81 19.19 9.63
C LYS A 31 -2.95 19.79 10.74
N ASN A 32 -2.90 21.12 10.80
CA ASN A 32 -2.11 21.88 11.76
C ASN A 32 -0.62 21.54 11.73
N ASN A 33 -0.12 21.15 10.56
CA ASN A 33 1.28 20.82 10.32
C ASN A 33 1.81 19.67 11.21
N ARG A 34 0.91 18.80 11.68
CA ARG A 34 1.26 17.62 12.49
C ARG A 34 1.98 16.60 11.61
N VAL A 35 3.15 16.14 12.05
CA VAL A 35 3.86 15.04 11.38
C VAL A 35 3.10 13.72 11.61
N VAL A 36 2.60 13.11 10.54
CA VAL A 36 1.99 11.78 10.59
C VAL A 36 3.07 10.75 10.29
N ARG A 37 3.29 9.84 11.24
CA ARG A 37 4.25 8.75 11.13
C ARG A 37 3.60 7.47 10.61
N ARG A 38 4.37 6.65 9.89
CA ARG A 38 3.93 5.35 9.38
C ARG A 38 3.41 4.46 10.51
N PRO A 39 2.48 3.54 10.24
CA PRO A 39 1.95 2.62 11.24
C PRO A 39 2.79 1.34 11.42
N VAL A 40 3.86 1.22 10.63
CA VAL A 40 4.82 0.12 10.67
C VAL A 40 6.19 0.70 11.02
N CYS A 41 6.90 0.06 11.97
CA CYS A 41 8.23 0.51 12.37
C CYS A 41 9.24 0.36 11.22
N LYS A 42 10.34 1.11 11.27
CA LYS A 42 11.40 1.13 10.25
C LYS A 42 11.94 -0.27 9.94
N GLU A 43 12.22 -1.07 10.98
CA GLU A 43 12.71 -2.44 10.84
C GLU A 43 11.74 -3.33 10.06
N CYS A 44 10.45 -3.33 10.42
CA CYS A 44 9.45 -4.13 9.73
C CYS A 44 9.21 -3.62 8.31
N TYR A 45 9.26 -2.30 8.11
CA TYR A 45 9.11 -1.71 6.78
C TYR A 45 10.27 -2.09 5.85
N ALA A 46 11.50 -2.13 6.38
CA ALA A 46 12.70 -2.52 5.63
C ALA A 46 12.67 -3.98 5.13
N LYS A 47 11.85 -4.85 5.75
CA LYS A 47 11.67 -6.24 5.29
C LYS A 47 10.86 -6.34 3.98
N LYS A 48 10.07 -5.32 3.64
CA LYS A 48 9.25 -5.33 2.42
C LYS A 48 10.15 -5.19 1.20
N LYS A 49 10.10 -6.16 0.29
CA LYS A 49 10.80 -6.11 -0.98
C LYS A 49 10.17 -5.06 -1.88
N THR A 50 11.00 -4.17 -2.41
CA THR A 50 10.63 -3.27 -3.49
C THR A 50 10.90 -3.90 -4.84
N ILE A 51 10.32 -3.35 -5.89
CA ILE A 51 10.68 -3.70 -7.26
C ILE A 51 12.17 -3.37 -7.47
N ASP A 52 12.91 -4.32 -8.04
CA ASP A 52 14.28 -4.06 -8.49
C ASP A 52 14.28 -2.94 -9.57
N PRO A 53 15.14 -1.90 -9.46
CA PRO A 53 15.14 -0.79 -10.40
C PRO A 53 15.36 -1.18 -11.86
N LYS A 54 16.16 -2.22 -12.14
CA LYS A 54 16.40 -2.72 -13.50
C LYS A 54 15.15 -3.41 -14.04
N LEU A 55 14.56 -4.32 -13.26
CA LEU A 55 13.29 -4.97 -13.62
C LEU A 55 12.17 -3.96 -13.85
N ARG A 56 12.11 -2.89 -13.04
CA ARG A 56 11.15 -1.80 -13.23
C ARG A 56 11.34 -1.12 -14.58
N ARG A 57 12.56 -0.78 -14.96
CA ARG A 57 12.86 -0.10 -16.23
C ARG A 57 12.51 -0.99 -17.42
N GLU A 58 12.88 -2.26 -17.37
CA GLU A 58 12.57 -3.25 -18.41
C GLU A 58 11.06 -3.44 -18.56
N TYR A 59 10.35 -3.67 -17.46
CA TYR A 59 8.89 -3.84 -17.50
C TYR A 59 8.17 -2.61 -18.05
N VAL A 60 8.54 -1.40 -17.60
CA VAL A 60 7.89 -0.15 -18.03
C VAL A 60 8.17 0.15 -19.51
N LYS A 61 9.32 -0.29 -20.05
CA LYS A 61 9.63 -0.15 -21.47
C LYS A 61 8.66 -0.98 -22.32
N ASP A 62 8.42 -2.23 -21.93
CA ASP A 62 7.55 -3.15 -22.68
C ASP A 62 6.06 -2.95 -22.35
N ASN A 63 5.76 -2.38 -21.18
CA ASN A 63 4.41 -2.16 -20.65
C ASN A 63 4.29 -0.72 -20.12
N PRO A 64 4.25 0.29 -20.98
CA PRO A 64 4.17 1.68 -20.54
C PRO A 64 2.86 1.93 -19.77
N ALA A 65 2.94 2.74 -18.72
CA ALA A 65 1.74 3.28 -18.09
C ALA A 65 1.01 4.22 -19.08
N PRO A 66 -0.33 4.26 -19.06
CA PRO A 66 -1.09 5.20 -19.88
C PRO A 66 -0.73 6.63 -19.49
N LYS A 67 -0.61 7.52 -20.48
CA LYS A 67 -0.21 8.92 -20.28
C LYS A 67 -1.31 9.72 -19.58
N ILE A 68 -0.96 10.90 -19.07
CA ILE A 68 -1.98 11.84 -18.58
C ILE A 68 -2.91 12.19 -19.75
N GLY A 69 -4.22 12.16 -19.50
CA GLY A 69 -5.28 12.31 -20.49
C GLY A 69 -5.72 11.01 -21.16
N GLU A 70 -4.98 9.90 -21.02
CA GLU A 70 -5.38 8.61 -21.56
C GLU A 70 -6.29 7.84 -20.60
N LYS A 71 -7.14 6.99 -21.17
CA LYS A 71 -8.03 6.10 -20.41
C LYS A 71 -7.27 4.87 -19.92
N PHE A 72 -7.61 4.42 -18.72
CA PHE A 72 -7.11 3.21 -18.11
C PHE A 72 -8.25 2.42 -17.48
N THR A 73 -8.29 1.12 -17.76
CA THR A 73 -9.23 0.18 -17.14
C THR A 73 -8.47 -0.68 -16.14
N CYS A 74 -8.83 -0.56 -14.86
CA CYS A 74 -8.16 -1.33 -13.81
C CYS A 74 -8.53 -2.82 -13.91
N PRO A 75 -7.56 -3.76 -13.95
CA PRO A 75 -7.86 -5.18 -14.07
C PRO A 75 -8.57 -5.77 -12.84
N ILE A 76 -8.50 -5.09 -11.68
CA ILE A 76 -9.12 -5.55 -10.43
C ILE A 76 -10.58 -5.11 -10.33
N CYS A 77 -10.82 -3.79 -10.33
CA CYS A 77 -12.18 -3.26 -10.14
C CYS A 77 -12.94 -3.02 -11.44
N GLN A 78 -12.29 -3.21 -12.60
CA GLN A 78 -12.84 -3.03 -13.95
C GLN A 78 -13.40 -1.62 -14.25
N LYS A 79 -13.15 -0.65 -13.36
CA LYS A 79 -13.51 0.75 -13.60
C LYS A 79 -12.54 1.39 -14.57
N THR A 80 -13.09 2.05 -15.59
CA THR A 80 -12.34 2.88 -16.53
C THR A 80 -12.26 4.31 -16.00
N LYS A 81 -11.09 4.92 -16.04
CA LYS A 81 -10.89 6.33 -15.71
C LYS A 81 -9.84 6.98 -16.61
N THR A 82 -9.98 8.28 -16.84
CA THR A 82 -8.93 9.08 -17.47
C THR A 82 -7.85 9.37 -16.44
N ARG A 83 -6.58 9.19 -16.79
CA ARG A 83 -5.47 9.51 -15.90
C ARG A 83 -5.27 11.03 -15.85
N GLU A 84 -5.53 11.64 -14.71
CA GLU A 84 -5.38 13.09 -14.48
C GLU A 84 -4.11 13.39 -13.68
N HIS A 85 -3.67 12.46 -12.82
CA HIS A 85 -2.50 12.66 -11.95
C HIS A 85 -1.54 11.47 -11.95
N ASN A 86 -0.30 11.73 -11.50
CA ASN A 86 0.77 10.73 -11.52
C ASN A 86 0.51 9.52 -10.59
N ASN A 87 -0.17 9.73 -9.47
CA ASN A 87 -0.41 8.73 -8.42
C ASN A 87 -1.68 7.88 -8.63
N GLU A 88 -2.38 8.08 -9.75
CA GLU A 88 -3.66 7.43 -10.01
C GLU A 88 -3.56 5.99 -10.49
N ILE A 89 -2.41 5.65 -11.09
CA ILE A 89 -2.08 4.35 -11.65
C ILE A 89 -0.74 3.95 -11.05
N CYS A 90 -0.71 2.76 -10.45
CA CYS A 90 0.41 2.27 -9.67
C CYS A 90 0.92 0.97 -10.28
N LEU A 91 2.26 0.83 -10.32
CA LEU A 91 2.90 -0.44 -10.67
C LEU A 91 2.89 -1.31 -9.42
N ASP A 92 1.97 -2.27 -9.37
CA ASP A 92 1.82 -3.19 -8.26
C ASP A 92 2.89 -4.28 -8.28
N HIS A 93 3.30 -4.72 -7.09
CA HIS A 93 4.29 -5.76 -6.90
C HIS A 93 4.08 -6.48 -5.58
N ASN A 94 4.59 -7.70 -5.51
CA ASN A 94 4.51 -8.53 -4.31
C ASN A 94 5.60 -8.11 -3.31
N HIS A 95 5.23 -7.63 -2.11
CA HIS A 95 6.21 -7.16 -1.11
C HIS A 95 7.05 -8.28 -0.44
N LYS A 96 6.79 -9.57 -0.71
CA LYS A 96 7.64 -10.68 -0.26
C LYS A 96 8.73 -11.04 -1.28
N THR A 97 8.43 -10.90 -2.57
CA THR A 97 9.31 -11.38 -3.66
C THR A 97 9.88 -10.26 -4.53
N GLY A 98 9.30 -9.07 -4.51
CA GLY A 98 9.64 -7.96 -5.41
C GLY A 98 9.11 -8.13 -6.85
N LYS A 99 8.44 -9.25 -7.17
CA LYS A 99 7.91 -9.52 -8.51
C LYS A 99 6.78 -8.55 -8.86
N ILE A 100 6.86 -7.98 -10.06
CA ILE A 100 5.83 -7.11 -10.63
C ILE A 100 4.58 -7.93 -10.95
N ARG A 101 3.41 -7.39 -10.61
CA ARG A 101 2.10 -7.94 -11.00
C ARG A 101 1.48 -7.18 -12.16
N GLY A 102 1.69 -5.86 -12.21
CA GLY A 102 1.27 -5.01 -13.32
C GLY A 102 0.66 -3.68 -12.88
N TRP A 103 0.04 -2.97 -13.83
CA TRP A 103 -0.58 -1.68 -13.56
C TRP A 103 -1.99 -1.84 -13.01
N ILE A 104 -2.29 -1.15 -11.91
CA ILE A 104 -3.63 -1.09 -11.30
C ILE A 104 -3.95 0.34 -10.86
N CYS A 105 -5.21 0.66 -10.58
CA CYS A 105 -5.55 1.98 -10.07
C CYS A 105 -5.10 2.16 -8.61
N GLY A 106 -4.81 3.39 -8.21
CA GLY A 106 -4.34 3.73 -6.86
C GLY A 106 -5.30 3.33 -5.74
N SER A 107 -6.61 3.30 -6.03
CA SER A 107 -7.64 2.82 -5.10
C SER A 107 -7.48 1.32 -4.81
N CYS A 108 -7.38 0.47 -5.85
CA CYS A 108 -7.17 -0.96 -5.67
C CYS A 108 -5.82 -1.27 -5.02
N ASN A 109 -4.75 -0.59 -5.44
CA ASN A 109 -3.42 -0.72 -4.83
C ASN A 109 -3.47 -0.44 -3.31
N SER A 110 -4.10 0.67 -2.92
CA SER A 110 -4.23 1.03 -1.51
C SER A 110 -5.10 0.04 -0.74
N SER A 111 -6.19 -0.47 -1.34
CA SER A 111 -7.08 -1.44 -0.71
C SER A 111 -6.41 -2.79 -0.47
N ILE A 112 -5.63 -3.30 -1.43
CA ILE A 112 -4.81 -4.50 -1.24
C ILE A 112 -3.83 -4.29 -0.08
N GLY A 113 -3.18 -3.12 -0.02
CA GLY A 113 -2.27 -2.78 1.07
C GLY A 113 -2.95 -2.71 2.44
N LYS A 114 -4.24 -2.35 2.53
CA LYS A 114 -5.01 -2.35 3.79
C LYS A 114 -5.26 -3.76 4.32
N PHE A 115 -5.31 -4.76 3.44
CA PHE A 115 -5.39 -6.17 3.80
C PHE A 115 -4.00 -6.83 3.93
N ASN A 116 -2.93 -6.04 3.97
CA ASN A 116 -1.55 -6.50 4.09
C ASN A 116 -1.12 -7.52 3.02
N GLU A 117 -1.78 -7.53 1.85
CA GLU A 117 -1.60 -8.57 0.81
C GLU A 117 -1.78 -10.00 1.33
N ASP A 118 -2.55 -10.18 2.40
CA ASP A 118 -2.84 -11.49 2.97
C ASP A 118 -4.06 -12.10 2.28
N ILE A 119 -3.82 -13.18 1.53
CA ILE A 119 -4.85 -13.90 0.80
C ILE A 119 -5.94 -14.40 1.75
N SER A 120 -5.57 -14.91 2.93
CA SER A 120 -6.54 -15.43 3.90
C SER A 120 -7.47 -14.34 4.42
N VAL A 121 -6.96 -13.11 4.60
CA VAL A 121 -7.77 -11.96 5.04
C VAL A 121 -8.71 -11.50 3.92
N LEU A 122 -8.22 -11.51 2.67
CA LEU A 122 -9.04 -11.18 1.50
C LEU A 122 -10.16 -12.22 1.28
N GLU A 123 -9.86 -13.50 1.42
CA GLU A 123 -10.85 -14.59 1.36
C GLU A 123 -11.90 -14.44 2.47
N ARG A 124 -11.50 -14.12 3.69
CA ARG A 124 -12.44 -13.80 4.78
C ARG A 124 -13.33 -12.60 4.44
N ALA A 125 -12.79 -11.56 3.80
CA ALA A 125 -13.61 -10.43 3.34
C ALA A 125 -14.63 -10.85 2.27
N ILE A 126 -14.28 -11.76 1.36
CA ILE A 126 -15.22 -12.34 0.39
C ILE A 126 -16.31 -13.12 1.13
N HIS A 127 -15.95 -13.98 2.08
CA HIS A 127 -16.91 -14.74 2.88
C HIS A 127 -17.84 -13.85 3.69
N TRP A 128 -17.31 -12.75 4.26
CA TRP A 128 -18.10 -11.74 4.97
C TRP A 128 -19.15 -11.11 4.06
N LEU A 129 -18.75 -10.67 2.86
CA LEU A 129 -19.69 -10.09 1.88
C LEU A 129 -20.75 -11.09 1.40
N LYS A 130 -20.40 -12.39 1.34
CA LYS A 130 -21.34 -13.46 0.99
C LYS A 130 -22.22 -13.92 2.16
N GLY A 131 -22.00 -13.44 3.39
CA GLY A 131 -22.68 -13.94 4.59
C GLY A 131 -22.32 -15.38 4.96
N THR A 132 -21.19 -15.90 4.47
CA THR A 132 -20.73 -17.29 4.70
C THR A 132 -19.56 -17.38 5.67
N LEU A 133 -19.12 -16.24 6.22
CA LEU A 133 -18.08 -16.24 7.23
C LEU A 133 -18.68 -16.67 8.57
N HIS A 134 -18.36 -17.90 8.99
CA HIS A 134 -18.69 -18.36 10.33
C HIS A 134 -17.87 -17.60 11.36
N VAL A 135 -18.52 -16.70 12.08
CA VAL A 135 -17.97 -16.03 13.25
C VAL A 135 -18.45 -16.81 14.48
N PHE A 136 -17.61 -17.70 14.99
CA PHE A 136 -17.84 -18.28 16.30
C PHE A 136 -17.53 -17.20 17.34
N PHE A 137 -18.53 -16.82 18.11
CA PHE A 137 -18.38 -16.05 19.35
C PHE A 137 -18.37 -17.02 20.52
#